data_AF-A0A3S4P6R4-F1
#
_entry.id   AF-A0A3S4P6R4-F1
#
_cell.length_a   1.000
_cell.length_b   1.000
_cell.length_c   1.000
_cell.angle_alpha   90.00
_cell.angle_beta   90.00
_cell.angle_gamma   90.00
#
_symmetry.space_group_name_H-M   'P 1'
#
loop_
_entity.id
_entity.type
_entity.pdbx_description
1 polymer ?
#
loop_
_entity_poly.entity_id
_entity_poly.type
_entity_poly.pdbx_seq_one_letter_code
_entity_poly.pdbx_strand_id
1 'polypeptide(L)'
;MVTFRFHQYQVVGRALPTGNDEHPKIYRMKLWATNEVRAKSKFWYFLRKLKKVKKSNGQVLAINEVGIGAFLCLDRDYLLFFATCFVV
;
A
#
# COMPACT_ATOMS: atom_id res chain seq x y z
N MET A 1 -2.10 -25.10 12.30
CA MET A 1 -2.95 -24.03 11.73
C MET A 1 -2.17 -22.73 11.86
N VAL A 2 -1.58 -22.20 10.77
CA VAL A 2 -0.75 -20.99 10.87
C VAL A 2 -1.68 -19.79 10.96
N THR A 3 -1.87 -19.26 12.17
CA THR A 3 -2.59 -18.01 12.40
C THR A 3 -1.68 -16.86 11.97
N PHE A 4 -1.80 -16.42 10.73
CA PHE A 4 -1.09 -15.23 10.27
C PHE A 4 -1.72 -14.00 10.93
N ARG A 5 -0.97 -13.32 11.80
CA ARG A 5 -1.38 -12.02 12.32
C ARG A 5 -1.11 -10.97 11.26
N PHE A 6 -2.16 -10.23 10.91
CA PHE A 6 -2.08 -9.12 9.97
C PHE A 6 -1.95 -7.81 10.73
N HIS A 7 -0.99 -7.02 10.29
CA HIS A 7 -0.74 -5.68 10.80
C HIS A 7 -1.29 -4.69 9.78
N GLN A 8 -1.94 -3.64 10.29
CA GLN A 8 -2.40 -2.54 9.45
C GLN A 8 -1.25 -1.56 9.26
N TYR A 9 -0.82 -1.40 8.02
CA TYR A 9 0.20 -0.43 7.64
C TYR A 9 -0.43 0.73 6.87
N GLN A 10 -0.07 1.95 7.26
CA GLN A 10 -0.28 3.15 6.48
C GLN A 10 1.00 3.50 5.74
N VAL A 11 0.99 3.34 4.43
CA VAL A 11 2.13 3.64 3.56
C VAL A 11 1.88 4.94 2.84
N VAL A 12 2.86 5.85 2.90
CA VAL A 12 2.84 7.13 2.21
C VAL A 12 3.98 7.16 1.19
N GLY A 13 3.66 7.49 -0.05
CA GLY A 13 4.65 7.57 -1.12
C GLY A 13 4.31 8.63 -2.17
N ARG A 14 5.32 9.06 -2.91
CA ARG A 14 5.22 10.02 -4.02
C ARG A 14 6.00 9.54 -5.22
N ALA A 15 5.68 10.06 -6.40
CA ALA A 15 6.57 9.95 -7.55
C ALA A 15 7.81 10.85 -7.34
N LEU A 16 8.91 10.56 -8.02
CA LEU A 16 10.08 11.44 -8.01
C LEU A 16 9.74 12.77 -8.70
N PRO A 17 10.19 13.91 -8.16
CA PRO A 17 10.04 15.20 -8.83
C PRO A 17 10.82 15.16 -10.13
N THR A 18 10.18 15.56 -11.22
CA THR A 18 10.79 15.68 -12.56
C THR A 18 10.64 17.13 -13.00
N GLY A 19 11.45 17.64 -13.94
CA GLY A 19 11.39 19.04 -14.37
C GLY A 19 10.02 19.52 -14.88
N ASN A 20 9.11 18.61 -15.23
CA ASN A 20 7.73 18.94 -15.60
C ASN A 20 6.76 19.00 -14.41
N ASP A 21 7.08 18.33 -13.29
CA ASP A 21 6.21 18.19 -12.13
C ASP A 21 7.05 18.39 -10.85
N GLU A 22 7.19 19.66 -10.44
CA GLU A 22 8.00 20.06 -9.28
C GLU A 22 7.43 19.53 -7.96
N HIS A 23 6.11 19.35 -7.89
CA HIS A 23 5.40 18.88 -6.69
C HIS A 23 4.48 17.70 -6.97
N PRO A 24 5.04 16.47 -7.06
CA PRO A 24 4.25 15.27 -7.30
C PRO A 24 3.29 14.99 -6.15
N LYS A 25 2.05 14.64 -6.49
CA LYS A 25 0.99 14.34 -5.52
C LYS A 25 1.41 13.20 -4.58
N ILE A 26 1.21 13.41 -3.28
CA ILE A 26 1.49 12.42 -2.24
C ILE A 26 0.30 11.47 -2.14
N TYR A 27 0.57 10.17 -2.21
CA TYR A 27 -0.42 9.11 -2.06
C TYR A 27 -0.29 8.46 -0.68
N ARG A 28 -1.42 8.28 0.00
CA ARG A 28 -1.51 7.58 1.29
C ARG A 28 -2.45 6.40 1.12
N MET A 29 -2.00 5.20 1.51
CA MET A 29 -2.81 3.99 1.43
C MET A 29 -2.72 3.21 2.73
N LYS A 30 -3.86 2.73 3.21
CA LYS A 30 -3.95 1.79 4.33
C LYS A 30 -4.04 0.38 3.76
N LEU A 31 -3.15 -0.50 4.20
CA LEU A 31 -3.00 -1.84 3.64
C LEU A 31 -2.62 -2.85 4.73
N TRP A 32 -3.25 -4.02 4.64
CA TRP A 32 -3.03 -5.12 5.56
C TRP A 32 -1.92 -6.03 5.04
N ALA A 33 -0.89 -6.24 5.87
CA ALA A 33 0.23 -7.11 5.54
C ALA A 33 0.78 -7.79 6.79
N THR A 34 1.50 -8.88 6.60
CA THR A 34 2.20 -9.56 7.69
C THR A 34 3.48 -8.82 8.09
N ASN A 35 4.22 -8.33 7.10
CA ASN A 35 5.50 -7.63 7.29
C ASN A 35 5.54 -6.33 6.47
N GLU A 36 6.39 -5.39 6.89
CA GLU A 36 6.63 -4.13 6.17
C GLU A 36 7.11 -4.31 4.71
N VAL A 37 7.89 -5.35 4.43
CA VAL A 37 8.34 -5.67 3.06
C VAL A 37 7.17 -6.05 2.15
N ARG A 38 6.21 -6.81 2.67
CA ARG A 38 5.00 -7.20 1.93
C ARG A 38 4.07 -6.00 1.75
N ALA A 39 4.01 -5.10 2.74
CA ALA A 39 3.32 -3.82 2.64
C ALA A 39 3.89 -2.94 1.51
N LYS A 40 5.22 -2.77 1.44
CA LYS A 40 5.91 -2.05 0.36
C LYS A 40 5.56 -2.61 -1.03
N SER A 41 5.60 -3.94 -1.17
CA SER A 41 5.30 -4.60 -2.45
C SER A 41 3.84 -4.37 -2.90
N LYS A 42 2.88 -4.54 -1.98
CA LYS A 42 1.45 -4.26 -2.25
C LYS A 42 1.22 -2.81 -2.66
N PHE A 43 1.86 -1.86 -1.97
CA PHE A 43 1.77 -0.44 -2.29
C PHE A 43 2.18 -0.14 -3.75
N TRP A 44 3.34 -0.65 -4.17
CA TRP A 44 3.81 -0.48 -5.56
C TRP A 44 2.92 -1.18 -6.58
N TYR A 45 2.35 -2.34 -6.24
CA TYR A 45 1.40 -3.04 -7.10
C TYR A 45 0.17 -2.17 -7.39
N PHE A 46 -0.42 -1.54 -6.36
CA PHE A 46 -1.57 -0.66 -6.53
C PHE A 46 -1.23 0.64 -7.26
N LEU A 47 -0.10 1.28 -6.95
CA LEU A 47 0.34 2.49 -7.66
C LEU A 47 0.58 2.24 -9.15
N ARG A 48 1.12 1.06 -9.51
CA ARG A 48 1.31 0.69 -10.91
C ARG A 48 -0.03 0.53 -11.63
N LYS A 49 -1.05 -0.04 -10.99
CA LYS A 49 -2.37 -0.25 -11.58
C LYS A 49 -3.17 1.05 -11.73
N LEU A 50 -3.09 1.97 -10.77
CA LEU A 50 -3.88 3.20 -10.76
C LEU A 50 -3.20 4.37 -11.48
N LYS A 51 -1.88 4.55 -11.28
CA LYS A 51 -1.14 5.76 -11.71
C LYS A 51 0.05 5.45 -12.62
N LYS A 52 0.26 4.17 -13.00
CA LYS A 52 1.39 3.72 -13.84
C LYS A 52 2.77 4.10 -13.28
N VAL A 53 2.88 4.38 -11.97
CA VAL A 53 4.14 4.71 -11.32
C VAL A 53 4.91 3.43 -11.01
N LYS A 54 6.19 3.40 -11.37
CA LYS A 54 7.10 2.28 -11.09
C LYS A 54 7.87 2.54 -9.79
N LYS A 55 8.32 1.47 -9.13
CA LYS A 55 9.19 1.55 -7.94
C LYS A 55 10.46 2.38 -8.18
N SER A 56 11.02 2.33 -9.39
CA SER A 56 12.22 3.10 -9.76
C SER A 56 11.98 4.61 -9.82
N ASN A 57 10.74 5.03 -10.15
CA ASN A 57 10.39 6.43 -10.37
C ASN A 57 9.60 7.02 -9.19
N GLY A 58 9.67 6.39 -8.01
CA GLY A 58 8.94 6.86 -6.85
C GLY A 58 9.68 6.57 -5.55
N GLN A 59 9.29 7.31 -4.53
CA GLN A 59 9.87 7.27 -3.21
C GLN A 59 8.79 6.96 -2.18
N VAL A 60 9.06 6.01 -1.29
CA VAL A 60 8.25 5.81 -0.08
C VAL A 60 8.76 6.82 0.95
N LEU A 61 7.88 7.68 1.47
CA LEU A 61 8.24 8.67 2.49
C LEU A 61 8.21 8.05 3.88
N ALA A 62 7.12 7.34 4.19
CA ALA A 62 6.87 6.81 5.52
C ALA A 62 6.01 5.54 5.47
N ILE A 63 6.28 4.65 6.42
CA ILE A 63 5.51 3.44 6.67
C ILE A 63 5.20 3.44 8.15
N ASN A 64 3.93 3.61 8.48
CA ASN A 64 3.46 3.66 9.85
C ASN A 64 2.63 2.42 10.11
N GLU A 65 2.93 1.70 11.18
CA GLU A 65 2.06 0.63 11.68
C GLU A 65 1.01 1.25 12.60
N VAL A 66 -0.28 1.03 12.30
CA VAL A 66 -1.40 1.65 13.02
C VAL A 66 -1.97 0.70 14.09
N GLY A 67 -1.84 -0.61 13.89
CA GLY A 67 -2.25 -1.60 14.88
C GLY A 67 -2.46 -3.01 14.32
N ILE A 68 -2.59 -3.96 15.24
CA ILE A 68 -2.91 -5.36 14.94
C ILE A 68 -4.43 -5.50 14.89
N GLY A 69 -4.96 -5.79 13.70
CA GLY A 69 -6.33 -6.25 13.55
C GLY A 69 -6.34 -7.77 13.54
N ALA A 70 -7.10 -8.38 14.44
CA ALA A 70 -7.45 -9.78 14.32
C ALA A 70 -8.49 -9.92 13.19
N PHE A 71 -8.01 -9.91 11.94
CA PHE A 71 -8.87 -10.24 10.82
C PHE A 71 -9.10 -11.76 10.88
N LEU A 72 -10.33 -12.17 11.21
CA LEU A 72 -10.74 -13.54 10.97
C LEU A 72 -10.58 -13.78 9.47
N CYS A 73 -9.70 -14.72 9.14
CA CYS A 73 -9.37 -15.14 7.78
C CYS A 73 -10.62 -15.80 7.17
N LEU A 74 -11.59 -15.00 6.76
CA LEU A 74 -12.57 -15.38 5.75
C LEU A 74 -11.94 -15.04 4.39
N ASP A 75 -11.49 -16.12 3.79
CA ASP A 75 -11.25 -16.33 2.37
C ASP A 75 -9.88 -16.03 1.77
N ARG A 76 -9.44 -17.12 1.15
CA ARG A 76 -8.17 -17.44 0.54
C ARG A 76 -8.16 -16.92 -0.91
N ASP A 77 -8.65 -15.71 -1.14
CA ASP A 77 -8.71 -15.11 -2.48
C ASP A 77 -8.01 -13.76 -2.51
N TYR A 78 -6.70 -13.87 -2.65
CA TYR A 78 -5.71 -12.82 -2.82
C TYR A 78 -5.80 -12.09 -4.19
N LEU A 79 -6.98 -12.02 -4.80
CA LEU A 79 -7.21 -11.36 -6.07
C LEU A 79 -8.59 -10.68 -6.05
N LEU A 80 -8.61 -9.34 -6.10
CA LEU A 80 -9.73 -8.51 -6.57
C LEU A 80 -10.87 -8.01 -5.65
N PHE A 81 -10.90 -8.19 -4.31
CA PHE A 81 -12.10 -7.74 -3.53
C PHE A 81 -11.89 -6.93 -2.25
N PHE A 82 -10.94 -5.99 -2.23
CA PHE A 82 -11.19 -4.72 -1.53
C PHE A 82 -11.03 -3.57 -2.52
N ALA A 83 -11.86 -3.63 -3.55
CA ALA A 83 -12.29 -2.49 -4.34
C ALA A 83 -13.21 -1.58 -3.50
N THR A 84 -12.71 -1.08 -2.37
CA THR A 84 -13.17 0.19 -1.80
C THR A 84 -11.97 1.11 -1.90
N CYS A 85 -11.92 2.00 -2.89
CA CYS A 85 -12.81 3.15 -2.89
C CYS A 85 -12.86 3.74 -1.46
N PHE A 86 -11.70 4.05 -0.89
CA PHE A 86 -11.60 5.15 0.06
C PHE A 86 -11.22 6.38 -0.77
N VAL A 87 -12.17 6.81 -1.59
CA VAL A 87 -12.33 8.22 -1.92
C VAL A 87 -12.67 8.87 -0.58
N VAL A 88 -11.71 9.63 -0.06
CA VAL A 88 -12.00 10.88 0.64
C VAL A 88 -11.64 11.97 -0.35
#